data_AF-A0A7S0CFH9-F1
#
_entry.id   AF-A0A7S0CFH9-F1
#
_cell.length_a   1.000
_cell.length_b   1.000
_cell.length_c   1.000
_cell.angle_alpha   90.00
_cell.angle_beta   90.00
_cell.angle_gamma   90.00
#
_symmetry.space_group_name_H-M   'P 1'
#
loop_
_entity.id
_entity.type
_entity.pdbx_description
1 polymer ?
#
loop_
_entity_poly.entity_id
_entity_poly.type
_entity_poly.pdbx_seq_one_letter_code
_entity_poly.pdbx_strand_id
1 'polypeptide(L)'
;VIILRRVHKALFAKDQEIGAVARTSAEKVKAEKIKKSTRGIGVLLSSPQFIFNVVITVILSGVCVYLVSQLSSNSEINTFDPFSILEIDSNAEKKEIKKAYKKKSLMYHPDKNPGNSAAEAMFIKVAKAYEALTDETARDNWEKYGNPDGKQNLEVSIGLPTLLLDTSNRNIILLVYLLIMVVLIPLAVYKYYSDSSKYGEKDVMYDTYSWFHHSLNEHTMAKSIPETFAGSAEFREKNMPKSDSEREEISSIMSTVRSHMQKPKINHPILMKGNVLIHSYLLRKTDNLSPQAMEDLNYMLRFSNSLTEAMIS
;
A
#
# COMPACT_ATOMS: atom_id res chain seq x y z
N VAL A 1 1.38 2.69 -9.32
CA VAL A 1 1.13 3.19 -10.70
C VAL A 1 0.33 4.50 -10.73
N ILE A 2 -0.79 4.62 -10.01
CA ILE A 2 -1.68 5.82 -10.04
C ILE A 2 -0.96 7.10 -9.57
N ILE A 3 -0.15 7.01 -8.51
CA ILE A 3 0.57 8.16 -7.93
C ILE A 3 1.64 8.68 -8.90
N LEU A 4 2.46 7.78 -9.46
CA LEU A 4 3.47 8.12 -10.47
C LEU A 4 2.83 8.79 -11.70
N ARG A 5 1.67 8.31 -12.15
CA ARG A 5 0.92 8.95 -13.24
C ARG A 5 0.43 10.36 -12.85
N ARG A 6 -0.02 10.57 -11.61
CA ARG A 6 -0.43 11.91 -11.14
C ARG A 6 0.76 12.87 -11.03
N VAL A 7 1.88 12.42 -10.49
CA VAL A 7 3.12 13.22 -10.39
C VAL A 7 3.65 13.55 -11.79
N HIS A 8 3.69 12.56 -12.69
CA HIS A 8 4.09 12.78 -14.07
C HIS A 8 3.16 13.76 -14.80
N LYS A 9 1.84 13.63 -14.63
CA LYS A 9 0.90 14.60 -15.22
C LYS A 9 1.05 16.01 -14.63
N ALA A 10 1.26 16.12 -13.32
CA ALA A 10 1.41 17.42 -12.67
C ALA A 10 2.70 18.17 -13.07
N LEU A 11 3.79 17.43 -13.34
CA LEU A 11 5.11 18.00 -13.67
C LEU A 11 5.37 18.08 -15.19
N PHE A 12 4.91 17.10 -15.97
CA PHE A 12 5.32 16.89 -17.36
C PHE A 12 4.17 16.76 -18.37
N ALA A 13 2.89 16.85 -17.97
CA ALA A 13 1.78 16.74 -18.93
C ALA A 13 1.87 17.84 -19.99
N LYS A 14 1.61 17.50 -21.26
CA LYS A 14 1.56 18.48 -22.37
C LYS A 14 0.24 19.27 -22.34
N ASP A 15 0.22 20.46 -22.94
CA ASP A 15 -0.97 21.33 -22.98
C ASP A 15 -2.20 20.64 -23.60
N GLN A 16 -1.98 19.74 -24.56
CA GLN A 16 -3.02 18.91 -25.17
C GLN A 16 -3.63 17.88 -24.21
N GLU A 17 -2.83 17.31 -23.30
CA GLU A 17 -3.28 16.30 -22.33
C GLU A 17 -4.10 16.90 -21.19
N ILE A 18 -3.88 18.18 -20.88
CA ILE A 18 -4.62 18.92 -19.85
C ILE A 18 -5.78 19.74 -20.44
N GLY A 19 -6.03 19.64 -21.74
CA GLY A 19 -7.10 20.39 -22.42
C GLY A 19 -6.89 21.90 -22.44
N ALA A 20 -5.65 22.37 -22.33
CA ALA A 20 -5.29 23.79 -22.28
C ALA A 20 -5.04 24.41 -23.68
N VAL A 21 -5.62 23.83 -24.73
CA VAL A 21 -5.48 24.34 -26.11
C VAL A 21 -6.56 25.38 -26.35
N ALA A 22 -6.16 26.65 -26.47
CA ALA A 22 -7.07 27.78 -26.64
C ALA A 22 -7.02 28.34 -28.06
N ARG A 23 -8.20 28.60 -28.65
CA ARG A 23 -8.38 29.23 -29.96
C ARG A 23 -8.92 30.65 -29.85
N THR A 24 -9.70 30.95 -28.81
CA THR A 24 -10.28 32.28 -28.55
C THR A 24 -9.72 32.96 -27.29
N SER A 25 -9.95 34.26 -27.12
CA SER A 25 -9.51 35.02 -25.93
C SER A 25 -10.13 34.50 -24.63
N ALA A 26 -11.41 34.14 -24.64
CA ALA A 26 -12.08 33.55 -23.48
C ALA A 26 -11.55 32.14 -23.16
N GLU A 27 -11.22 31.35 -24.18
CA GLU A 27 -10.59 30.03 -23.99
C GLU A 27 -9.17 30.15 -23.44
N LYS A 28 -8.40 31.19 -23.80
CA LYS A 28 -7.06 31.43 -23.25
C LYS A 28 -7.10 31.62 -21.75
N VAL A 29 -8.04 32.42 -21.25
CA VAL A 29 -8.23 32.63 -19.80
C VAL A 29 -8.62 31.34 -19.09
N LYS A 30 -9.49 30.53 -19.70
CA LYS A 30 -9.87 29.21 -19.15
C LYS A 30 -8.69 28.23 -19.14
N ALA A 31 -7.92 28.19 -20.23
CA ALA A 31 -6.73 27.34 -20.36
C ALA A 31 -5.65 27.72 -19.34
N GLU A 32 -5.43 29.01 -19.09
CA GLU A 32 -4.50 29.49 -18.06
C GLU A 32 -4.95 29.09 -16.65
N LYS A 33 -6.25 29.21 -16.34
CA LYS A 33 -6.81 28.72 -15.07
C LYS A 33 -6.60 27.21 -14.90
N ILE A 34 -6.87 26.42 -15.94
CA ILE A 34 -6.66 24.97 -15.92
C ILE A 34 -5.18 24.66 -15.70
N LYS A 35 -4.28 25.33 -16.43
CA LYS A 35 -2.83 25.17 -16.30
C LYS A 35 -2.36 25.46 -14.88
N LYS A 36 -2.86 26.53 -14.23
CA LYS A 36 -2.55 26.88 -12.84
C LYS A 36 -3.12 25.87 -11.83
N SER A 37 -4.27 25.25 -12.13
CA SER A 37 -4.88 24.24 -11.25
C SER A 37 -4.25 22.85 -11.38
N THR A 38 -3.68 22.52 -12.54
CA THR A 38 -3.19 21.18 -12.84
C THR A 38 -1.67 21.07 -12.75
N ARG A 39 -0.92 22.13 -13.11
CA ARG A 39 0.55 22.17 -12.99
C ARG A 39 0.98 22.92 -11.74
N GLY A 40 1.84 22.30 -10.94
CA GLY A 40 2.52 22.94 -9.82
C GLY A 40 2.67 22.05 -8.60
N ILE A 41 3.78 22.21 -7.89
CA ILE A 41 4.10 21.48 -6.66
C ILE A 41 3.06 21.79 -5.56
N GLY A 42 2.51 23.01 -5.53
CA GLY A 42 1.47 23.40 -4.58
C GLY A 42 0.18 22.58 -4.69
N VAL A 43 -0.18 22.11 -5.89
CA VAL A 43 -1.36 21.26 -6.11
C VAL A 43 -1.13 19.86 -5.55
N LEU A 44 0.08 19.32 -5.71
CA LEU A 44 0.47 18.04 -5.13
C LEU A 44 0.47 18.10 -3.60
N LEU A 45 1.07 19.17 -3.04
CA LEU A 45 1.10 19.44 -1.60
C LEU A 45 -0.27 19.76 -1.00
N SER A 46 -1.26 20.13 -1.80
CA SER A 46 -2.64 20.36 -1.31
C SER A 46 -3.42 19.05 -1.16
N SER A 47 -2.98 17.96 -1.79
CA SER A 47 -3.70 16.69 -1.73
C SER A 47 -3.30 15.90 -0.46
N PRO A 48 -4.25 15.57 0.44
CA PRO A 48 -3.94 14.97 1.74
C PRO A 48 -3.32 13.57 1.60
N GLN A 49 -3.74 12.82 0.59
CA GLN A 49 -3.20 11.48 0.28
C GLN A 49 -1.72 11.53 -0.14
N PHE A 50 -1.30 12.57 -0.87
CA PHE A 50 0.09 12.70 -1.30
C PHE A 50 1.00 13.05 -0.13
N ILE A 51 0.59 14.00 0.72
CA ILE A 51 1.34 14.37 1.93
C ILE A 51 1.54 13.15 2.83
N PHE A 52 0.47 12.39 3.10
CA PHE A 52 0.54 11.19 3.94
C PHE A 52 1.58 10.18 3.43
N ASN A 53 1.57 9.90 2.12
CA ASN A 53 2.51 8.96 1.52
C ASN A 53 3.96 9.47 1.54
N VAL A 54 4.17 10.77 1.34
CA VAL A 54 5.50 11.39 1.42
C VAL A 54 6.04 11.29 2.84
N VAL A 55 5.22 11.59 3.85
CA VAL A 55 5.61 11.45 5.27
C VAL A 55 6.00 10.01 5.59
N ILE A 56 5.19 9.03 5.18
CA ILE A 56 5.53 7.60 5.36
C ILE A 56 6.85 7.24 4.69
N THR A 57 7.08 7.72 3.46
CA THR A 57 8.30 7.42 2.71
C THR A 57 9.53 8.02 3.41
N VAL A 58 9.43 9.25 3.90
CA VAL A 58 10.50 9.91 4.66
C VAL A 58 10.79 9.15 5.95
N ILE A 59 9.75 8.77 6.71
CA ILE A 59 9.91 7.97 7.93
C ILE A 59 10.60 6.64 7.61
N LEU A 60 10.11 5.91 6.61
CA LEU A 60 10.68 4.60 6.23
C LEU A 60 12.14 4.74 5.76
N SER A 61 12.46 5.77 4.98
CA SER A 61 13.83 6.06 4.57
C SER A 61 14.74 6.42 5.76
N GLY A 62 14.24 7.20 6.73
CA GLY A 62 14.96 7.55 7.95
C GLY A 62 15.24 6.32 8.82
N VAL A 63 14.24 5.42 8.96
CA VAL A 63 14.41 4.13 9.64
C VAL A 63 15.44 3.27 8.91
N CYS A 64 15.39 3.18 7.58
CA CYS A 64 16.39 2.44 6.81
C CYS A 64 17.80 3.02 7.01
N VAL A 65 17.98 4.34 6.93
CA VAL A 65 19.27 4.99 7.16
C VAL A 65 19.77 4.74 8.58
N TYR A 66 18.88 4.81 9.58
CA TYR A 66 19.20 4.50 10.97
C TYR A 66 19.68 3.04 11.13
N LEU A 67 18.96 2.08 10.55
CA LEU A 67 19.33 0.66 10.59
C LEU A 67 20.67 0.39 9.89
N VAL A 68 20.92 1.03 8.74
CA VAL A 68 22.21 0.92 8.03
C VAL A 68 23.35 1.53 8.85
N SER A 69 23.11 2.66 9.52
CA SER A 69 24.11 3.28 10.40
C SER A 69 24.48 2.41 11.60
N GLN A 70 23.54 1.59 12.11
CA GLN A 70 23.80 0.61 13.18
C GLN A 70 24.58 -0.63 12.69
N LEU A 71 24.52 -0.92 11.39
CA LEU A 71 25.21 -2.06 10.80
C LEU A 71 26.70 -1.78 10.58
N SER A 72 27.04 -0.59 10.08
CA SER A 72 28.42 -0.20 9.75
C SER A 72 29.37 -0.16 10.95
N SER A 73 28.86 -0.02 12.18
CA SER A 73 29.66 -0.06 13.40
C SER A 73 29.98 -1.48 13.89
N ASN A 74 29.25 -2.50 13.42
CA ASN A 74 29.31 -3.87 13.94
C ASN A 74 29.96 -4.87 12.97
N SER A 75 30.40 -4.43 11.78
CA SER A 75 30.99 -5.31 10.76
C SER A 75 32.51 -5.33 10.82
N GLU A 76 33.10 -5.81 11.90
CA GLU A 76 34.42 -6.42 11.79
C GLU A 76 34.24 -7.81 11.17
N ILE A 77 34.35 -7.88 9.85
CA ILE A 77 34.59 -9.15 9.15
C ILE A 77 35.95 -9.63 9.67
N ASN A 78 35.92 -10.51 10.66
CA ASN A 78 37.12 -11.11 11.23
C ASN A 78 37.66 -12.14 10.23
N THR A 79 38.25 -11.68 9.12
CA THR A 79 39.18 -12.50 8.35
C THR A 79 40.28 -12.95 9.30
N PHE A 80 40.40 -14.26 9.52
CA PHE A 80 41.33 -14.83 10.48
C PHE A 80 42.76 -14.59 10.00
N ASP A 81 43.43 -13.60 10.59
CA ASP A 81 44.83 -13.28 10.34
C ASP A 81 45.69 -13.69 11.55
N PRO A 82 46.47 -14.80 11.44
CA PRO A 82 47.33 -15.30 12.50
C PRO A 82 48.36 -14.27 12.99
N PHE A 83 48.85 -13.41 12.11
CA PHE A 83 49.88 -12.42 12.44
C PHE A 83 49.28 -11.25 13.23
N SER A 84 48.12 -10.74 12.81
CA SER A 84 47.38 -9.72 13.56
C SER A 84 46.91 -10.22 14.93
N ILE A 85 46.47 -11.48 15.05
CA ILE A 85 46.03 -12.08 16.33
C ILE A 85 47.18 -12.18 17.33
N LEU A 86 48.38 -12.53 16.85
CA LEU A 86 49.59 -12.63 17.68
C LEU A 86 50.32 -11.29 17.85
N GLU A 87 49.89 -10.23 17.14
CA GLU A 87 50.53 -8.90 17.08
C GLU A 87 52.00 -8.96 16.66
N ILE A 88 52.29 -9.71 15.60
CA ILE A 88 53.63 -9.88 15.04
C ILE A 88 53.65 -9.51 13.56
N ASP A 89 54.84 -9.21 13.05
CA ASP A 89 55.03 -8.91 11.63
C ASP A 89 54.85 -10.17 10.77
N SER A 90 54.37 -10.02 9.54
CA SER A 90 54.17 -11.11 8.57
C SER A 90 55.45 -11.87 8.24
N ASN A 91 56.63 -11.27 8.49
CA ASN A 91 57.95 -11.88 8.27
C ASN A 91 58.64 -12.35 9.57
N ALA A 92 57.91 -12.47 10.68
CA ALA A 92 58.45 -12.85 11.99
C ALA A 92 59.09 -14.27 11.99
N GLU A 93 60.22 -14.41 12.70
CA GLU A 93 60.91 -15.70 12.82
C GLU A 93 60.15 -16.65 13.78
N LYS A 94 60.31 -17.98 13.62
CA LYS A 94 59.66 -18.99 14.48
C LYS A 94 59.89 -18.76 15.99
N LYS A 95 61.02 -18.17 16.38
CA LYS A 95 61.33 -17.80 17.77
C LYS A 95 60.41 -16.68 18.30
N GLU A 96 60.09 -15.72 17.45
CA GLU A 96 59.24 -14.57 17.77
C GLU A 96 57.78 -14.98 17.88
N ILE A 97 57.30 -15.84 16.96
CA ILE A 97 55.97 -16.48 17.01
C ILE A 97 55.78 -17.21 18.35
N LYS A 98 56.75 -18.02 18.78
CA LYS A 98 56.68 -18.75 20.05
C LYS A 98 56.68 -17.83 21.28
N LYS A 99 57.41 -16.71 21.21
CA LYS A 99 57.45 -15.69 22.28
C LYS A 99 56.12 -14.96 22.39
N ALA A 100 55.54 -14.55 21.26
CA ALA A 100 54.24 -13.88 21.18
C ALA A 100 53.11 -14.80 21.68
N TYR A 101 53.09 -16.05 21.24
CA TYR A 101 52.14 -17.05 21.70
C TYR A 101 52.19 -17.24 23.22
N LYS A 102 53.39 -17.38 23.81
CA LYS A 102 53.53 -17.53 25.28
C LYS A 102 52.99 -16.31 26.02
N LYS A 103 53.27 -15.09 25.53
CA LYS A 103 52.79 -13.84 26.13
C LYS A 103 51.27 -13.73 26.09
N LYS A 104 50.66 -13.97 24.92
CA LYS A 104 49.20 -13.89 24.71
C LYS A 104 48.45 -15.02 25.43
N SER A 105 49.00 -16.24 25.43
CA SER A 105 48.42 -17.38 26.15
C SER A 105 48.39 -17.16 27.66
N LEU A 106 49.43 -16.55 28.24
CA LEU A 106 49.44 -16.16 29.66
C LEU A 106 48.44 -15.05 29.98
N MET A 107 48.16 -14.15 29.04
CA MET A 107 47.21 -13.06 29.20
C MET A 107 45.76 -13.55 29.18
N TYR A 108 45.44 -14.47 28.28
CA TYR A 108 44.08 -15.01 28.08
C TYR A 108 43.87 -16.38 28.74
N HIS A 109 44.80 -16.84 29.59
CA HIS A 109 44.70 -18.16 30.21
C HIS A 109 43.41 -18.29 31.06
N PRO A 110 42.68 -19.42 30.99
CA PRO A 110 41.43 -19.62 31.74
C PRO A 110 41.63 -19.58 33.26
N ASP A 111 42.79 -20.02 33.76
CA ASP A 111 43.16 -19.96 35.18
C ASP A 111 43.27 -18.51 35.72
N LYS A 112 43.73 -17.57 34.89
CA LYS A 112 43.85 -16.16 35.27
C LYS A 112 42.59 -15.35 35.00
N ASN A 113 41.68 -15.86 34.16
CA ASN A 113 40.45 -15.19 33.76
C ASN A 113 39.24 -16.13 33.90
N PRO A 114 38.95 -16.62 35.12
CA PRO A 114 37.84 -17.54 35.32
C PRO A 114 36.50 -16.86 34.98
N GLY A 115 35.68 -17.51 34.16
CA GLY A 115 34.32 -17.06 33.81
C GLY A 115 34.23 -15.97 32.75
N ASN A 116 35.33 -15.58 32.09
CA ASN A 116 35.30 -14.59 31.02
C ASN A 116 35.27 -15.27 29.63
N SER A 117 34.08 -15.36 29.02
CA SER A 117 33.89 -15.98 27.69
C SER A 117 34.67 -15.27 26.57
N ALA A 118 34.95 -13.97 26.70
CA ALA A 118 35.76 -13.25 25.71
C ALA A 118 37.24 -13.63 25.78
N ALA A 119 37.76 -13.85 27.00
CA ALA A 119 39.13 -14.33 27.20
C ALA A 119 39.30 -15.76 26.69
N GLU A 120 38.31 -16.63 26.93
CA GLU A 120 38.29 -18.00 26.40
C GLU A 120 38.28 -18.02 24.86
N ALA A 121 37.41 -17.22 24.23
CA ALA A 121 37.37 -17.10 22.77
C ALA A 121 38.70 -16.59 22.19
N MET A 122 39.32 -15.60 22.84
CA MET A 122 40.65 -15.09 22.44
C MET A 122 41.76 -16.13 22.63
N PHE A 123 41.73 -16.91 23.71
CA PHE A 123 42.70 -17.98 23.95
C PHE A 123 42.66 -19.04 22.85
N ILE A 124 41.45 -19.46 22.44
CA ILE A 124 41.25 -20.40 21.33
C ILE A 124 41.78 -19.80 20.02
N LYS A 125 41.48 -18.53 19.73
CA LYS A 125 42.01 -17.82 18.54
C LYS A 125 43.54 -17.76 18.53
N VAL A 126 44.17 -17.46 19.66
CA VAL A 126 45.63 -17.40 19.82
C VAL A 126 46.27 -18.77 19.62
N ALA A 127 45.65 -19.84 20.13
CA ALA A 127 46.11 -21.21 19.89
C ALA A 127 46.05 -21.59 18.41
N LYS A 128 44.91 -21.31 17.75
CA LYS A 128 44.74 -21.54 16.31
C LYS A 128 45.72 -20.71 15.46
N ALA A 129 46.01 -19.46 15.87
CA ALA A 129 46.96 -18.60 15.16
C ALA A 129 48.39 -19.17 15.26
N TYR A 130 48.77 -19.70 16.41
CA TYR A 130 50.05 -20.38 16.58
C TYR A 130 50.14 -21.65 15.73
N GLU A 131 49.07 -22.46 15.71
CA GLU A 131 48.98 -23.68 14.90
C GLU A 131 49.10 -23.36 13.39
N ALA A 132 48.38 -22.36 12.91
CA ALA A 132 48.44 -21.88 11.52
C ALA A 132 49.85 -21.48 11.06
N LEU A 133 50.69 -20.98 11.98
CA LEU A 133 52.05 -20.52 11.67
C LEU A 133 53.14 -21.57 11.92
N THR A 134 52.83 -22.64 12.65
CA THR A 134 53.82 -23.64 13.07
C THR A 134 53.67 -24.98 12.38
N ASP A 135 52.44 -25.40 12.09
CA ASP A 135 52.16 -26.64 11.38
C ASP A 135 52.02 -26.39 9.87
N GLU A 136 52.66 -27.24 9.06
CA GLU A 136 52.66 -27.10 7.60
C GLU A 136 51.28 -27.37 7.01
N THR A 137 50.50 -28.28 7.59
CA THR A 137 49.16 -28.61 7.10
C THR A 137 48.15 -27.53 7.44
N ALA A 138 48.20 -27.00 8.67
CA ALA A 138 47.38 -25.86 9.08
C ALA A 138 47.71 -24.58 8.29
N ARG A 139 48.98 -24.39 7.91
CA ARG A 139 49.41 -23.25 7.09
C ARG A 139 48.88 -23.33 5.66
N ASP A 140 48.97 -24.50 5.02
CA ASP A 140 48.41 -24.73 3.69
C ASP A 140 46.88 -24.55 3.68
N ASN A 141 46.20 -25.01 4.74
CA ASN A 141 44.77 -24.81 4.92
C ASN A 141 44.41 -23.32 5.08
N TRP A 142 45.18 -22.58 5.87
CA TRP A 142 44.98 -21.14 6.02
C TRP A 142 45.23 -20.38 4.71
N GLU A 143 46.27 -20.71 3.95
CA GLU A 143 46.56 -20.09 2.65
C GLU A 143 45.45 -20.38 1.62
N LYS A 144 44.85 -21.59 1.65
CA LYS A 144 43.80 -22.00 0.70
C LYS A 144 42.38 -21.57 1.09
N TYR A 145 42.06 -21.56 2.38
CA TYR A 145 40.69 -21.39 2.88
C TYR A 145 40.54 -20.20 3.85
N GLY A 146 41.62 -19.51 4.19
CA GLY A 146 41.62 -18.41 5.15
C GLY A 146 41.44 -18.83 6.61
N ASN A 147 41.51 -20.12 6.94
CA ASN A 147 41.37 -20.67 8.29
C ASN A 147 42.24 -21.94 8.48
N PRO A 148 42.92 -22.14 9.63
CA PRO A 148 43.80 -23.28 9.86
C PRO A 148 43.10 -24.65 9.86
N ASP A 149 41.82 -24.70 10.23
CA ASP A 149 41.03 -25.94 10.28
C ASP A 149 40.60 -26.47 8.88
N GLY A 150 40.90 -25.73 7.81
CA GLY A 150 40.52 -26.07 6.43
C GLY A 150 39.12 -25.62 6.03
N LYS A 151 38.49 -26.36 5.11
CA LYS A 151 37.17 -26.02 4.53
C LYS A 151 36.08 -26.09 5.60
N GLN A 152 35.58 -24.94 6.03
CA GLN A 152 34.44 -24.87 6.95
C GLN A 152 33.12 -25.23 6.22
N ASN A 153 32.21 -25.86 6.95
CA ASN A 153 30.83 -26.03 6.48
C ASN A 153 30.15 -24.66 6.44
N LEU A 154 29.52 -24.33 5.32
CA LEU A 154 28.78 -23.07 5.18
C LEU A 154 27.55 -23.11 6.09
N GLU A 155 27.62 -22.48 7.26
CA GLU A 155 26.44 -22.28 8.11
C GLU A 155 25.56 -21.18 7.51
N VAL A 156 24.56 -21.59 6.73
CA VAL A 156 23.54 -20.68 6.22
C VAL A 156 22.59 -20.35 7.37
N SER A 157 22.85 -19.22 8.04
CA SER A 157 21.89 -18.65 8.97
C SER A 157 20.83 -17.85 8.21
N ILE A 158 19.58 -17.96 8.67
CA ILE A 158 18.48 -17.14 8.15
C ILE A 158 18.54 -15.81 8.92
N GLY A 159 18.54 -14.68 8.20
CA GLY A 159 18.61 -13.32 8.78
C GLY A 159 17.33 -12.87 9.53
N LEU A 160 16.65 -13.79 10.21
CA LEU A 160 15.50 -13.48 11.06
C LEU A 160 16.00 -12.99 12.44
N PRO A 161 15.30 -12.04 13.07
CA PRO A 161 15.61 -11.61 14.41
C PRO A 161 15.52 -12.79 15.39
N THR A 162 16.45 -12.87 16.33
CA THR A 162 16.52 -13.94 17.35
C THR A 162 15.22 -14.08 18.13
N LEU A 163 14.49 -12.97 18.34
CA LEU A 163 13.17 -12.95 18.96
C LEU A 163 12.16 -13.93 18.33
N LEU A 164 12.21 -14.14 17.01
CA LEU A 164 11.31 -15.07 16.30
C LEU A 164 11.78 -16.53 16.38
N LEU A 165 13.06 -16.75 16.67
CA LEU A 165 13.71 -18.06 16.74
C LEU A 165 13.86 -18.56 18.19
N ASP A 166 13.71 -17.68 19.17
CA ASP A 166 13.85 -17.99 20.58
C ASP A 166 12.84 -19.06 21.01
N THR A 167 13.37 -20.13 21.58
CA THR A 167 12.58 -21.30 22.04
C THR A 167 11.55 -20.90 23.11
N SER A 168 11.85 -19.86 23.90
CA SER A 168 10.96 -19.33 24.94
C SER A 168 9.62 -18.82 24.40
N ASN A 169 9.61 -18.19 23.22
CA ASN A 169 8.42 -17.53 22.65
C ASN A 169 7.77 -18.32 21.50
N ARG A 170 8.36 -19.45 21.09
CA ARG A 170 7.90 -20.27 19.95
C ARG A 170 6.40 -20.56 19.98
N ASN A 171 5.87 -20.97 21.13
CA ASN A 171 4.46 -21.34 21.25
C ASN A 171 3.53 -20.12 21.06
N ILE A 172 3.93 -18.95 21.55
CA ILE A 172 3.18 -17.70 21.40
C ILE A 172 3.18 -17.28 19.93
N ILE A 173 4.33 -17.32 19.27
CA ILE A 173 4.47 -16.98 17.84
C ILE A 173 3.60 -17.90 16.97
N LEU A 174 3.63 -19.22 17.24
CA LEU A 174 2.80 -20.18 16.52
C LEU A 174 1.30 -19.95 16.76
N LEU A 175 0.90 -19.61 17.98
CA LEU A 175 -0.49 -19.30 18.29
C LEU A 175 -0.97 -18.03 17.58
N VAL A 176 -0.15 -16.97 17.57
CA VAL A 176 -0.46 -15.73 16.83
C VAL A 176 -0.55 -16.01 15.33
N TYR A 177 0.39 -16.79 14.77
CA TYR A 177 0.35 -17.19 13.38
C TYR A 177 -0.93 -17.96 13.04
N LEU A 178 -1.31 -18.94 13.87
CA LEU A 178 -2.53 -19.72 13.69
C LEU A 178 -3.79 -18.85 13.80
N LEU A 179 -3.83 -17.91 14.73
CA LEU A 179 -4.94 -16.97 14.88
C LEU A 179 -5.07 -16.08 13.64
N ILE A 180 -3.97 -15.56 13.10
CA ILE A 180 -4.00 -14.76 11.87
C ILE A 180 -4.52 -15.61 10.69
N MET A 181 -4.04 -16.84 10.55
CA MET A 181 -4.40 -17.70 9.41
C MET A 181 -5.84 -18.21 9.48
N VAL A 182 -6.33 -18.59 10.66
CA VAL A 182 -7.67 -19.18 10.84
C VAL A 182 -8.76 -18.12 11.04
N VAL A 183 -8.43 -16.97 11.63
CA VAL A 183 -9.43 -15.94 11.96
C VAL A 183 -9.29 -14.73 11.05
N LEU A 184 -8.12 -14.08 11.03
CA LEU A 184 -7.98 -12.79 10.36
C LEU A 184 -8.13 -12.92 8.84
N ILE A 185 -7.47 -13.90 8.23
CA ILE A 185 -7.54 -14.10 6.77
C ILE A 185 -8.98 -14.48 6.35
N PRO A 186 -9.65 -15.49 6.95
CA PRO A 186 -11.02 -15.82 6.58
C PRO A 186 -12.01 -14.69 6.82
N LEU A 187 -11.85 -13.89 7.88
CA LEU A 187 -12.70 -12.70 8.09
C LEU A 187 -12.47 -11.63 7.02
N ALA A 188 -11.21 -11.39 6.63
CA ALA A 188 -10.88 -10.46 5.56
C ALA A 188 -11.45 -10.93 4.22
N VAL A 189 -11.29 -12.22 3.90
CA VAL A 189 -11.85 -12.86 2.70
C VAL A 189 -13.37 -12.83 2.74
N TYR A 190 -13.99 -13.14 3.87
CA TYR A 190 -15.45 -13.09 4.04
C TYR A 190 -15.97 -11.68 3.82
N LYS A 191 -15.36 -10.67 4.44
CA LYS A 191 -15.75 -9.27 4.25
C LYS A 191 -15.63 -8.86 2.79
N TYR A 192 -14.50 -9.17 2.15
CA TYR A 192 -14.29 -8.88 0.74
C TYR A 192 -15.30 -9.59 -0.17
N TYR A 193 -15.50 -10.89 0.03
CA TYR A 193 -16.44 -11.69 -0.77
C TYR A 193 -17.89 -11.25 -0.54
N SER A 194 -18.29 -10.95 0.70
CA SER A 194 -19.64 -10.48 1.04
C SER A 194 -19.98 -9.14 0.39
N ASP A 195 -18.97 -8.31 0.13
CA ASP A 195 -19.15 -7.03 -0.55
C ASP A 195 -19.10 -7.20 -2.07
N SER A 196 -18.11 -7.93 -2.56
CA SER A 196 -17.90 -8.16 -4.00
C SER A 196 -18.96 -9.04 -4.65
N SER A 197 -19.54 -10.00 -3.93
CA SER A 197 -20.57 -10.92 -4.47
C SER A 197 -21.89 -10.23 -4.80
N LYS A 198 -22.10 -8.99 -4.35
CA LYS A 198 -23.30 -8.20 -4.67
C LYS A 198 -23.27 -7.61 -6.08
N TYR A 199 -22.09 -7.49 -6.69
CA TYR A 199 -21.87 -6.81 -7.96
C TYR A 199 -21.64 -7.80 -9.10
N GLY A 200 -22.19 -7.49 -10.28
CA GLY A 200 -22.00 -8.22 -11.53
C GLY A 200 -20.87 -7.66 -12.39
N GLU A 201 -20.83 -8.08 -13.66
CA GLU A 201 -19.73 -7.79 -14.61
C GLU A 201 -19.49 -6.28 -14.86
N LYS A 202 -20.55 -5.46 -14.86
CA LYS A 202 -20.47 -4.01 -15.16
C LYS A 202 -20.38 -3.13 -13.91
N ASP A 203 -19.96 -3.68 -12.77
CA ASP A 203 -19.94 -2.97 -11.47
C ASP A 203 -21.34 -2.48 -11.05
N VAL A 204 -22.36 -3.23 -11.44
CA VAL A 204 -23.79 -2.99 -11.16
C VAL A 204 -24.30 -4.11 -10.25
N MET A 205 -25.12 -3.77 -9.27
CA MET A 205 -25.64 -4.75 -8.31
C MET A 205 -26.56 -5.76 -9.01
N TYR A 206 -26.53 -7.03 -8.58
CA TYR A 206 -27.44 -8.06 -9.11
C TYR A 206 -28.93 -7.69 -8.92
N ASP A 207 -29.25 -7.03 -7.81
CA ASP A 207 -30.58 -6.48 -7.55
C ASP A 207 -31.03 -5.52 -8.67
N THR A 208 -30.13 -4.71 -9.19
CA THR A 208 -30.41 -3.75 -10.26
C THR A 208 -30.68 -4.44 -11.59
N TYR A 209 -29.93 -5.50 -11.92
CA TYR A 209 -30.25 -6.34 -13.08
C TYR A 209 -31.63 -6.98 -12.97
N SER A 210 -31.96 -7.53 -11.81
CA SER A 210 -33.29 -8.12 -11.57
C SER A 210 -34.40 -7.07 -11.71
N TRP A 211 -34.13 -5.83 -11.27
CA TRP A 211 -35.04 -4.71 -11.41
C TRP A 211 -35.25 -4.30 -12.87
N PHE A 212 -34.19 -4.21 -13.67
CA PHE A 212 -34.29 -3.90 -15.08
C PHE A 212 -35.03 -4.98 -15.86
N HIS A 213 -34.75 -6.25 -15.59
CA HIS A 213 -35.42 -7.37 -16.24
C HIS A 213 -36.93 -7.41 -15.96
N HIS A 214 -37.37 -6.97 -14.77
CA HIS A 214 -38.80 -6.90 -14.46
C HIS A 214 -39.44 -5.59 -14.98
N SER A 215 -38.70 -4.48 -14.96
CA SER A 215 -39.26 -3.16 -15.28
C SER A 215 -39.29 -2.84 -16.78
N LEU A 216 -38.39 -3.44 -17.57
CA LEU A 216 -38.27 -3.22 -19.01
C LEU A 216 -38.95 -4.34 -19.79
N ASN A 217 -39.70 -3.96 -20.81
CA ASN A 217 -40.27 -4.86 -21.81
C ASN A 217 -40.16 -4.22 -23.21
N GLU A 218 -40.46 -4.98 -24.26
CA GLU A 218 -40.39 -4.52 -25.66
C GLU A 218 -41.30 -3.31 -25.96
N HIS A 219 -42.33 -3.10 -25.13
CA HIS A 219 -43.29 -2.01 -25.29
C HIS A 219 -43.00 -0.80 -24.39
N THR A 220 -41.86 -0.80 -23.68
CA THR A 220 -41.52 0.27 -22.74
C THR A 220 -41.17 1.54 -23.51
N MET A 221 -41.87 2.64 -23.19
CA MET A 221 -41.60 3.93 -23.82
C MET A 221 -40.30 4.53 -23.30
N ALA A 222 -39.58 5.26 -24.16
CA ALA A 222 -38.38 5.99 -23.76
C ALA A 222 -38.63 6.99 -22.60
N LYS A 223 -39.86 7.49 -22.47
CA LYS A 223 -40.28 8.40 -21.39
C LYS A 223 -40.32 7.75 -20.01
N SER A 224 -40.43 6.42 -19.91
CA SER A 224 -40.37 5.69 -18.62
C SER A 224 -38.97 5.21 -18.24
N ILE A 225 -37.98 5.33 -19.13
CA ILE A 225 -36.59 4.92 -18.86
C ILE A 225 -35.99 5.64 -17.64
N PRO A 226 -36.18 6.98 -17.45
CA PRO A 226 -35.68 7.66 -16.26
C PRO A 226 -36.25 7.13 -14.94
N GLU A 227 -37.51 6.67 -14.94
CA GLU A 227 -38.14 6.04 -13.77
C GLU A 227 -37.47 4.70 -13.45
N THR A 228 -37.27 3.86 -14.47
CA THR A 228 -36.59 2.57 -14.32
C THR A 228 -35.15 2.77 -13.84
N PHE A 229 -34.43 3.74 -14.40
CA PHE A 229 -33.08 4.10 -13.99
C PHE A 229 -33.03 4.55 -12.52
N ALA A 230 -33.97 5.38 -12.09
CA ALA A 230 -34.06 5.85 -10.70
C ALA A 230 -34.34 4.72 -9.69
N GLY A 231 -34.90 3.59 -10.14
CA GLY A 231 -35.18 2.41 -9.31
C GLY A 231 -33.99 1.47 -9.07
N SER A 232 -32.81 1.80 -9.60
CA SER A 232 -31.58 1.00 -9.42
C SER A 232 -31.20 0.86 -7.93
N ALA A 233 -30.70 -0.30 -7.54
CA ALA A 233 -30.43 -0.65 -6.13
C ALA A 233 -29.34 0.23 -5.50
N GLU A 234 -28.39 0.70 -6.30
CA GLU A 234 -27.29 1.59 -5.92
C GLU A 234 -27.78 2.90 -5.30
N PHE A 235 -29.00 3.31 -5.64
CA PHE A 235 -29.57 4.57 -5.20
C PHE A 235 -30.42 4.45 -3.93
N ARG A 236 -30.75 3.24 -3.48
CA ARG A 236 -31.72 3.01 -2.38
C ARG A 236 -31.31 3.68 -1.07
N GLU A 237 -30.03 3.65 -0.73
CA GLU A 237 -29.53 4.21 0.52
C GLU A 237 -29.42 5.74 0.46
N LYS A 238 -28.89 6.28 -0.65
CA LYS A 238 -28.63 7.72 -0.79
C LYS A 238 -29.89 8.53 -1.10
N ASN A 239 -30.78 8.01 -1.95
CA ASN A 239 -32.00 8.72 -2.38
C ASN A 239 -33.16 8.60 -1.39
N MET A 240 -32.97 7.99 -0.21
CA MET A 240 -33.99 8.00 0.83
C MET A 240 -34.15 9.42 1.39
N PRO A 241 -35.31 10.08 1.24
CA PRO A 241 -35.52 11.40 1.84
C PRO A 241 -35.57 11.28 3.36
N LYS A 242 -34.68 11.98 4.06
CA LYS A 242 -34.51 11.87 5.53
C LYS A 242 -35.37 12.85 6.31
N SER A 243 -35.73 13.98 5.70
CA SER A 243 -36.48 15.08 6.33
C SER A 243 -37.75 15.39 5.54
N ASP A 244 -38.79 15.86 6.22
CA ASP A 244 -40.04 16.28 5.57
C ASP A 244 -39.83 17.52 4.69
N SER A 245 -38.85 18.36 5.03
CA SER A 245 -38.43 19.49 4.18
C SER A 245 -37.91 19.03 2.80
N GLU A 246 -37.17 17.91 2.74
CA GLU A 246 -36.72 17.34 1.46
C GLU A 246 -37.90 16.82 0.63
N ARG A 247 -38.95 16.29 1.28
CA ARG A 247 -40.15 15.78 0.59
C ARG A 247 -40.93 16.93 -0.05
N GLU A 248 -41.04 18.05 0.66
CA GLU A 248 -41.66 19.28 0.13
C GLU A 248 -40.85 19.85 -1.04
N GLU A 249 -39.53 19.87 -0.94
CA GLU A 249 -38.63 20.29 -2.03
C GLU A 249 -38.86 19.43 -3.28
N ILE A 250 -38.85 18.10 -3.14
CA ILE A 250 -39.08 17.16 -4.25
C ILE A 250 -40.47 17.36 -4.86
N SER A 251 -41.49 17.61 -4.04
CA SER A 251 -42.85 17.90 -4.51
C SER A 251 -42.91 19.19 -5.34
N SER A 252 -42.18 20.24 -4.91
CA SER A 252 -42.09 21.50 -5.65
C SER A 252 -41.41 21.32 -7.01
N ILE A 253 -40.30 20.56 -7.05
CA ILE A 253 -39.55 20.27 -8.29
C ILE A 253 -40.40 19.39 -9.22
N MET A 254 -41.10 18.40 -8.66
CA MET A 254 -42.00 17.53 -9.40
C MET A 254 -43.05 18.34 -10.16
N SER A 255 -43.65 19.36 -9.54
CA SER A 255 -44.63 20.22 -10.22
C SER A 255 -44.07 20.90 -11.48
N THR A 256 -42.78 21.24 -11.48
CA THR A 256 -42.06 21.89 -12.59
C THR A 256 -41.76 20.95 -13.75
N VAL A 257 -41.60 19.67 -13.45
CA VAL A 257 -41.10 18.63 -14.36
C VAL A 257 -42.22 17.71 -14.86
N ARG A 258 -43.32 17.60 -14.11
CA ARG A 258 -44.44 16.68 -14.32
C ARG A 258 -45.01 16.69 -15.74
N SER A 259 -44.99 17.84 -16.42
CA SER A 259 -45.49 17.97 -17.80
C SER A 259 -44.71 17.14 -18.83
N HIS A 260 -43.44 16.84 -18.56
CA HIS A 260 -42.55 16.10 -19.46
C HIS A 260 -42.32 14.64 -18.99
N MET A 261 -42.86 14.28 -17.82
CA MET A 261 -42.72 12.97 -17.20
C MET A 261 -43.94 12.10 -17.52
N GLN A 262 -43.73 10.80 -17.74
CA GLN A 262 -44.84 9.85 -17.71
C GLN A 262 -45.38 9.70 -16.28
N LYS A 263 -46.67 9.43 -16.10
CA LYS A 263 -47.22 9.15 -14.76
C LYS A 263 -46.41 8.00 -14.12
N PRO A 264 -45.79 8.22 -12.94
CA PRO A 264 -45.00 7.18 -12.29
C PRO A 264 -45.87 5.95 -12.02
N LYS A 265 -45.31 4.77 -12.31
CA LYS A 265 -45.96 3.49 -12.02
C LYS A 265 -45.88 3.17 -10.53
N ILE A 266 -44.77 3.53 -9.88
CA ILE A 266 -44.50 3.17 -8.48
C ILE A 266 -44.38 4.43 -7.62
N ASN A 267 -45.19 4.50 -6.57
CA ASN A 267 -45.25 5.63 -5.65
C ASN A 267 -44.35 5.41 -4.42
N HIS A 268 -43.07 5.12 -4.64
CA HIS A 268 -42.08 4.97 -3.56
C HIS A 268 -41.21 6.23 -3.44
N PRO A 269 -40.99 6.81 -2.25
CA PRO A 269 -40.27 8.08 -2.07
C PRO A 269 -38.87 8.12 -2.72
N ILE A 270 -38.11 7.03 -2.63
CA ILE A 270 -36.78 6.90 -3.26
C ILE A 270 -36.87 7.07 -4.78
N LEU A 271 -37.79 6.33 -5.41
CA LEU A 271 -37.96 6.34 -6.86
C LEU A 271 -38.48 7.70 -7.32
N MET A 272 -39.41 8.30 -6.57
CA MET A 272 -39.92 9.62 -6.89
C MET A 272 -38.81 10.68 -6.84
N LYS A 273 -37.98 10.67 -5.78
CA LYS A 273 -36.83 11.57 -5.66
C LYS A 273 -35.90 11.39 -6.85
N GLY A 274 -35.44 10.16 -7.11
CA GLY A 274 -34.51 9.88 -8.20
C GLY A 274 -35.08 10.24 -9.58
N ASN A 275 -36.35 9.91 -9.84
CA ASN A 275 -37.00 10.18 -11.13
C ASN A 275 -37.11 11.69 -11.37
N VAL A 276 -37.52 12.45 -10.35
CA VAL A 276 -37.58 13.92 -10.43
C VAL A 276 -36.20 14.52 -10.66
N LEU A 277 -35.17 14.09 -9.93
CA LEU A 277 -33.80 14.62 -10.08
C LEU A 277 -33.24 14.37 -11.49
N ILE A 278 -33.39 13.16 -12.02
CA ILE A 278 -32.92 12.82 -13.37
C ILE A 278 -33.65 13.64 -14.42
N HIS A 279 -34.98 13.79 -14.32
CA HIS A 279 -35.70 14.63 -15.27
C HIS A 279 -35.35 16.12 -15.15
N SER A 280 -35.10 16.65 -13.95
CA SER A 280 -34.59 18.01 -13.76
C SER A 280 -33.25 18.22 -14.47
N TYR A 281 -32.36 17.22 -14.40
CA TYR A 281 -31.09 17.24 -15.13
C TYR A 281 -31.29 17.22 -16.65
N LEU A 282 -32.13 16.31 -17.17
CA LEU A 282 -32.40 16.19 -18.60
C LEU A 282 -33.02 17.47 -19.18
N LEU A 283 -33.87 18.16 -18.41
CA LEU A 283 -34.49 19.42 -18.79
C LEU A 283 -33.60 20.65 -18.51
N ARG A 284 -32.39 20.45 -17.97
CA ARG A 284 -31.46 21.52 -17.53
C ARG A 284 -32.10 22.51 -16.54
N LYS A 285 -33.02 22.03 -15.71
CA LYS A 285 -33.68 22.80 -14.64
C LYS A 285 -33.04 22.49 -13.29
N THR A 286 -31.73 22.66 -13.19
CA THR A 286 -30.95 22.34 -11.98
C THR A 286 -30.76 23.53 -11.04
N ASP A 287 -31.10 24.75 -11.47
CA ASP A 287 -30.81 25.99 -10.72
C ASP A 287 -31.59 26.11 -9.40
N ASN A 288 -32.72 25.41 -9.30
CA ASN A 288 -33.60 25.43 -8.13
C ASN A 288 -33.35 24.24 -7.17
N LEU A 289 -32.30 23.44 -7.38
CA LEU A 289 -31.97 22.30 -6.53
C LEU A 289 -31.20 22.75 -5.28
N SER A 290 -31.57 22.20 -4.12
CA SER A 290 -30.76 22.35 -2.91
C SER A 290 -29.37 21.74 -3.11
N PRO A 291 -28.35 22.20 -2.34
CA PRO A 291 -27.00 21.62 -2.40
C PRO A 291 -26.98 20.11 -2.17
N GLN A 292 -27.86 19.60 -1.31
CA GLN A 292 -27.98 18.17 -1.01
C GLN A 292 -28.64 17.40 -2.17
N ALA A 293 -29.72 17.92 -2.75
CA ALA A 293 -30.34 17.34 -3.95
C ALA A 293 -29.38 17.32 -5.15
N MET A 294 -28.52 18.34 -5.26
CA MET A 294 -27.47 18.41 -6.27
C MET A 294 -26.35 17.38 -6.00
N GLU A 295 -26.00 17.12 -4.75
CA GLU A 295 -25.07 16.04 -4.38
C GLU A 295 -25.64 14.66 -4.74
N ASP A 296 -26.91 14.42 -4.41
CA ASP A 296 -27.62 13.17 -4.73
C ASP A 296 -27.71 12.96 -6.25
N LEU A 297 -28.05 14.01 -7.00
CA LEU A 297 -28.05 13.98 -8.47
C LEU A 297 -26.66 13.66 -9.02
N ASN A 298 -25.61 14.33 -8.55
CA ASN A 298 -24.25 14.05 -8.97
C ASN A 298 -23.81 12.63 -8.64
N TYR A 299 -24.26 12.07 -7.51
CA TYR A 299 -24.03 10.68 -7.16
C TYR A 299 -24.69 9.75 -8.19
N MET A 300 -25.97 9.98 -8.54
CA MET A 300 -26.66 9.19 -9.56
C MET A 300 -25.99 9.27 -10.94
N LEU A 301 -25.55 10.47 -11.34
CA LEU A 301 -24.89 10.69 -12.63
C LEU A 301 -23.54 9.96 -12.75
N ARG A 302 -22.84 9.68 -11.64
CA ARG A 302 -21.61 8.87 -11.67
C ARG A 302 -21.86 7.44 -12.13
N PHE A 303 -23.01 6.87 -11.81
CA PHE A 303 -23.40 5.51 -12.21
C PHE A 303 -24.10 5.47 -13.57
N SER A 304 -24.35 6.62 -14.20
CA SER A 304 -25.12 6.71 -15.45
C SER A 304 -24.59 5.79 -16.54
N ASN A 305 -23.29 5.80 -16.81
CA ASN A 305 -22.70 4.97 -17.86
C ASN A 305 -22.89 3.47 -17.59
N SER A 306 -22.45 2.99 -16.42
CA SER A 306 -22.51 1.56 -16.05
C SER A 306 -23.95 1.04 -16.04
N LEU A 307 -24.90 1.83 -15.50
CA LEU A 307 -26.30 1.45 -15.46
C LEU A 307 -26.95 1.46 -16.84
N THR A 308 -26.62 2.43 -17.71
CA THR A 308 -27.14 2.42 -19.09
C THR A 308 -26.62 1.22 -19.87
N GLU A 309 -25.35 0.85 -19.70
CA GLU A 309 -24.80 -0.36 -20.31
C GLU A 309 -25.45 -1.62 -19.73
N ALA A 310 -25.78 -1.65 -18.44
CA ALA A 310 -26.49 -2.75 -17.81
C ALA A 310 -27.94 -2.87 -18.28
N MET A 311 -28.62 -1.75 -18.59
CA MET A 311 -29.97 -1.75 -19.17
C MET A 311 -30.02 -2.26 -20.61
N ILE A 312 -28.93 -2.09 -21.37
CA ILE A 312 -28.81 -2.58 -22.75
C ILE A 312 -28.44 -4.07 -22.80
N SER A 313 -27.79 -4.56 -21.73
CA SER A 313 -27.31 -5.93 -21.61
C SER A 313 -28.43 -6.92 -21.33
#